data_AF-S9PTY7-F1
#
_entry.id   AF-S9PTY7-F1
#
_cell.length_a   1.000
_cell.length_b   1.000
_cell.length_c   1.000
_cell.angle_alpha   90.00
_cell.angle_beta   90.00
_cell.angle_gamma   90.00
#
_symmetry.space_group_name_H-M   'P 1'
#
loop_
_entity.id
_entity.type
_entity.pdbx_description
1 polymer ?
#
loop_
_entity_poly.entity_id
_entity_poly.type
_entity_poly.pdbx_seq_one_letter_code
_entity_poly.pdbx_strand_id
1 'polypeptide(L)'
;MHPHLDINNQKRCAHLILALEECHRHYGKFLGECNSIKYSLKECLNQDRNEKAKVNREKALQQKASSREYRRRMEEQEAEKIQELLRSRSKSSSD
;
A
#
# COMPACT_ATOMS: atom_id res chain seq x y z
N MET A 1 -23.16 5.12 15.09
CA MET A 1 -22.77 5.55 13.73
C MET A 1 -21.27 5.42 13.65
N HIS A 2 -20.76 4.69 12.65
CA HIS A 2 -19.32 4.49 12.43
C HIS A 2 -18.88 5.44 11.31
N PRO A 3 -18.42 6.66 11.63
CA PRO A 3 -18.24 7.72 10.62
C PRO A 3 -17.16 7.39 9.60
N HIS A 4 -16.26 6.46 9.95
CA HIS A 4 -15.12 6.06 9.14
C HIS A 4 -15.32 4.71 8.43
N LEU A 5 -16.45 4.03 8.64
CA LEU A 5 -16.75 2.81 7.90
C LEU A 5 -17.48 3.18 6.63
N ASP A 6 -16.95 2.69 5.52
CA ASP A 6 -17.53 2.86 4.19
C ASP A 6 -17.59 1.48 3.55
N ILE A 7 -18.82 1.01 3.33
CA ILE A 7 -19.13 -0.28 2.72
C ILE A 7 -18.42 -0.45 1.37
N ASN A 8 -18.23 0.64 0.61
CA ASN A 8 -17.53 0.59 -0.67
C ASN A 8 -16.04 0.29 -0.51
N ASN A 9 -15.43 0.75 0.56
CA ASN A 9 -14.02 0.55 0.88
C ASN A 9 -13.76 -0.76 1.65
N GLN A 10 -14.77 -1.27 2.36
CA GLN A 10 -14.69 -2.47 3.20
C GLN A 10 -15.68 -3.56 2.75
N LYS A 11 -15.79 -3.79 1.44
CA LYS A 11 -16.73 -4.76 0.82
C LYS A 11 -16.74 -6.13 1.48
N ARG A 12 -15.57 -6.63 1.91
CA ARG A 12 -15.45 -7.93 2.60
C ARG A 12 -16.15 -7.98 3.95
N CYS A 13 -16.19 -6.86 4.66
CA CYS A 13 -16.83 -6.75 5.97
C CYS A 13 -18.24 -6.13 5.89
N ALA A 14 -18.77 -5.90 4.68
CA ALA A 14 -20.04 -5.21 4.47
C ALA A 14 -21.21 -5.85 5.24
N HIS A 15 -21.28 -7.19 5.28
CA HIS A 15 -22.32 -7.91 6.02
C HIS A 15 -22.29 -7.63 7.54
N LEU A 16 -21.10 -7.51 8.13
CA LEU A 16 -20.93 -7.17 9.55
C LEU A 16 -21.21 -5.69 9.83
N ILE A 17 -20.89 -4.81 8.88
CA ILE A 17 -21.25 -3.39 8.96
C ILE A 17 -22.77 -3.24 8.98
N LEU A 18 -23.47 -3.87 8.04
CA LEU A 18 -24.93 -3.85 7.97
C LEU A 18 -25.58 -4.48 9.21
N ALA A 19 -25.06 -5.60 9.71
CA ALA A 19 -25.56 -6.23 10.93
C ALA A 19 -25.39 -5.32 12.17
N LEU A 20 -24.26 -4.60 12.24
CA LEU A 20 -24.00 -3.66 13.33
C LEU A 20 -24.87 -2.41 13.22
N GLU A 21 -25.10 -1.91 12.02
CA GLU A 21 -26.04 -0.82 11.75
C GLU A 21 -27.46 -1.19 12.17
N GLU A 22 -27.93 -2.38 11.81
CA GLU A 22 -29.25 -2.88 12.20
C GLU A 22 -29.36 -2.99 13.73
N CYS A 23 -28.36 -3.56 14.40
CA CYS A 23 -28.33 -3.65 15.86
C CYS A 23 -28.36 -2.26 16.53
N HIS A 24 -27.72 -1.26 15.91
CA HIS A 24 -27.69 0.11 16.40
C HIS A 24 -28.97 0.92 16.14
N ARG A 25 -29.92 0.42 15.33
CA ARG A 25 -31.25 1.03 15.16
C ARG A 25 -32.06 0.99 16.44
N HIS A 26 -31.82 -0.01 17.29
CA HIS A 26 -32.46 -0.17 18.59
C HIS A 26 -31.60 0.37 19.75
N TYR A 27 -32.15 0.31 20.96
CA TYR A 27 -31.45 0.72 22.19
C TYR A 27 -30.39 -0.28 22.68
N GLY A 28 -30.33 -1.48 22.09
CA GLY A 28 -29.38 -2.55 22.44
C GLY A 28 -27.90 -2.14 22.38
N LYS A 29 -27.57 -1.11 21.58
CA LYS A 29 -26.23 -0.50 21.54
C LYS A 29 -25.78 0.09 22.89
N PHE A 30 -26.71 0.57 23.71
CA PHE A 30 -26.41 1.16 25.02
C PHE A 30 -26.25 0.10 26.11
N LEU A 31 -26.83 -1.08 25.89
CA LEU A 31 -26.79 -2.22 26.81
C LEU A 31 -25.68 -3.23 26.48
N GLY A 32 -24.97 -3.03 25.37
CA GLY A 32 -23.87 -3.90 24.94
C GLY A 32 -24.30 -5.16 24.18
N GLU A 33 -25.56 -5.26 23.77
CA GLU A 33 -26.11 -6.39 23.02
C GLU A 33 -25.42 -6.60 21.66
N CYS A 34 -24.91 -5.52 21.08
CA CYS A 34 -24.22 -5.54 19.78
C CYS A 34 -22.72 -5.90 19.86
N ASN A 35 -22.19 -6.24 21.05
CA ASN A 35 -20.75 -6.41 21.25
C ASN A 35 -20.15 -7.58 20.43
N SER A 36 -20.86 -8.69 20.31
CA SER A 36 -20.42 -9.85 19.50
C SER A 36 -20.22 -9.48 18.02
N ILE A 37 -21.19 -8.75 17.45
CA ILE A 37 -21.15 -8.23 16.08
C ILE A 37 -19.99 -7.24 15.92
N LYS A 38 -19.82 -6.33 16.90
CA LYS A 38 -18.72 -5.37 16.92
C LYS A 38 -17.35 -6.05 16.96
N TYR A 39 -17.16 -7.10 17.77
CA TYR A 39 -15.90 -7.83 17.81
C TYR A 39 -15.61 -8.56 16.50
N SER A 40 -16.63 -9.19 15.92
CA SER A 40 -16.53 -9.84 14.61
C SER A 40 -16.14 -8.85 13.52
N LEU A 41 -16.76 -7.67 13.51
CA LEU A 41 -16.43 -6.59 12.59
C LEU A 41 -14.98 -6.10 12.76
N LYS A 42 -14.54 -5.90 14.02
CA LYS A 42 -13.16 -5.52 14.32
C LYS A 42 -12.16 -6.54 13.78
N GLU A 43 -12.43 -7.82 13.94
CA GLU A 43 -11.56 -8.89 13.44
C GLU A 43 -11.49 -8.89 11.92
N CYS A 44 -12.63 -8.80 11.24
CA CYS A 44 -12.68 -8.69 9.78
C CYS A 44 -11.87 -7.49 9.26
N LEU A 45 -12.02 -6.31 9.88
CA LEU A 45 -11.29 -5.11 9.50
C LEU A 45 -9.78 -5.22 9.73
N ASN A 46 -9.37 -5.90 10.81
CA ASN A 46 -7.95 -6.16 11.08
C ASN A 46 -7.35 -7.08 10.02
N GLN A 47 -8.07 -8.13 9.62
CA GLN A 47 -7.65 -9.05 8.56
C GLN A 47 -7.50 -8.32 7.23
N ASP A 48 -8.51 -7.53 6.83
CA ASP A 48 -8.47 -6.74 5.61
C ASP A 48 -7.29 -5.74 5.60
N ARG A 49 -7.05 -5.08 6.73
CA ARG A 49 -5.90 -4.18 6.90
C ARG A 49 -4.58 -4.92 6.75
N ASN A 50 -4.44 -6.09 7.37
CA ASN A 50 -3.20 -6.87 7.34
C ASN A 50 -2.90 -7.39 5.94
N GLU A 51 -3.91 -7.84 5.20
CA GLU A 51 -3.76 -8.27 3.81
C GLU A 51 -3.36 -7.12 2.90
N LYS A 52 -4.03 -5.96 3.01
CA LYS A 52 -3.65 -4.75 2.28
C LYS A 52 -2.22 -4.32 2.61
N ALA A 53 -1.83 -4.38 3.88
CA ALA A 53 -0.47 -4.07 4.31
C ALA A 53 0.55 -5.03 3.69
N LYS A 54 0.25 -6.32 3.58
CA LYS A 54 1.11 -7.32 2.91
C LYS A 54 1.32 -6.97 1.44
N VAL A 55 0.23 -6.71 0.70
CA VAL A 55 0.30 -6.33 -0.73
C VAL A 55 1.09 -5.02 -0.91
N ASN A 56 0.82 -4.01 -0.07
CA ASN A 56 1.54 -2.74 -0.13
C ASN A 56 3.03 -2.91 0.17
N ARG A 57 3.39 -3.78 1.12
CA ARG A 57 4.79 -4.10 1.42
C ARG A 57 5.48 -4.77 0.24
N GLU A 58 4.84 -5.75 -0.38
CA GLU A 58 5.38 -6.44 -1.57
C GLU A 58 5.58 -5.45 -2.73
N LYS A 59 4.57 -4.60 -3.01
CA LYS A 59 4.66 -3.55 -4.02
C LYS A 59 5.78 -2.56 -3.73
N ALA A 60 5.93 -2.12 -2.49
CA ALA A 60 6.99 -1.20 -2.08
C ALA A 60 8.38 -1.82 -2.27
N LEU A 61 8.55 -3.11 -1.97
CA LEU A 61 9.81 -3.82 -2.18
C LEU A 61 10.15 -3.93 -3.68
N GLN A 62 9.17 -4.29 -4.51
CA GLN A 62 9.35 -4.37 -5.97
C GLN A 62 9.71 -3.00 -6.57
N GLN A 63 8.99 -1.95 -6.19
CA GLN A 63 9.30 -0.59 -6.61
C GLN A 63 10.71 -0.19 -6.18
N LYS A 64 11.07 -0.42 -4.91
CA LYS A 64 12.41 -0.10 -4.41
C LYS A 64 13.50 -0.84 -5.19
N ALA A 65 13.30 -2.11 -5.53
CA ALA A 65 14.23 -2.89 -6.34
C ALA A 65 14.38 -2.28 -7.74
N SER A 66 13.26 -2.05 -8.44
CA SER A 66 13.27 -1.45 -9.79
C SER A 66 13.91 -0.06 -9.83
N SER A 67 13.64 0.79 -8.84
CA SER A 67 14.23 2.13 -8.76
C SER A 67 15.72 2.10 -8.42
N ARG A 68 16.21 1.10 -7.68
CA ARG A 68 17.66 0.92 -7.47
C ARG A 68 18.34 0.45 -8.74
N GLU A 69 17.76 -0.54 -9.41
CA GLU A 69 18.32 -1.05 -10.66
C GLU A 69 18.36 0.03 -11.74
N TYR A 70 17.27 0.79 -11.89
CA TYR A 70 17.22 1.92 -12.82
C TYR A 70 18.33 2.93 -12.53
N ARG A 71 18.49 3.36 -11.27
CA ARG A 71 19.56 4.29 -10.87
C ARG A 71 20.96 3.76 -11.21
N ARG A 72 21.23 2.50 -10.88
CA ARG A 72 22.53 1.86 -11.21
C ARG A 72 22.79 1.89 -12.72
N ARG A 73 21.80 1.53 -13.54
CA ARG A 73 21.95 1.56 -15.01
C ARG A 73 22.21 2.98 -15.53
N MET A 74 21.54 3.98 -14.96
CA MET A 74 21.77 5.37 -15.36
C MET A 74 23.17 5.85 -14.98
N GLU A 75 23.64 5.52 -13.77
CA GLU A 75 25.00 5.84 -13.30
C GLU A 75 26.07 5.16 -14.20
N GLU A 76 25.87 3.90 -14.58
CA GLU A 76 26.74 3.17 -15.50
C GLU A 76 26.77 3.82 -16.89
N GLN A 77 25.61 4.14 -17.47
CA GLN A 77 25.52 4.81 -18.76
C GLN A 77 26.15 6.20 -18.75
N GLU A 78 26.03 6.94 -17.64
CA GLU A 78 26.66 8.24 -17.48
C GLU A 78 28.18 8.11 -17.39
N ALA A 79 28.69 7.15 -16.62
CA ALA A 79 30.13 6.86 -16.54
C ALA A 79 30.72 6.44 -17.90
N GLU A 80 30.03 5.59 -18.66
CA GLU A 80 30.43 5.19 -20.01
C GLU A 80 30.50 6.38 -20.96
N LYS A 81 29.48 7.26 -20.95
CA LYS A 81 29.47 8.49 -21.77
C LYS A 81 30.61 9.43 -21.40
N ILE A 82 30.87 9.62 -20.10
CA ILE A 82 31.98 10.44 -19.63
C ILE A 82 33.30 9.85 -20.13
N GLN A 83 33.48 8.53 -20.03
CA GLN A 83 34.68 7.86 -20.50
C GLN A 83 34.87 8.00 -22.01
N GLU A 84 33.79 7.89 -22.79
CA GLU A 84 33.81 8.09 -24.23
C GLU A 84 34.21 9.53 -24.61
N LEU A 85 33.63 10.53 -23.95
CA LEU A 85 33.98 11.95 -24.13
C LEU A 85 35.45 12.24 -23.78
N LEU A 86 35.98 11.61 -22.73
CA LEU A 86 37.40 11.75 -22.38
C LEU A 86 38.31 11.14 -23.45
N ARG A 87 37.95 9.97 -24.02
CA ARG A 87 38.71 9.33 -25.12
C ARG A 87 38.65 10.13 -26.42
N SER A 88 37.51 10.73 -26.75
CA SER A 88 37.41 11.56 -27.96
C SER A 88 38.28 12.82 -27.84
N ARG A 89 38.29 13.45 -26.66
CA ARG A 89 39.12 14.63 -26.37
C ARG A 89 40.62 14.33 -26.38
N SER A 90 41.05 13.16 -25.93
CA SER A 90 42.48 12.78 -26.00
C SER A 90 42.94 12.54 -27.44
N LYS A 91 42.08 11.98 -28.30
CA LYS A 91 42.36 11.80 -29.74
C LYS A 91 42.50 13.13 -30.47
N SER A 92 41.61 14.10 -30.22
CA SER A 92 41.64 15.41 -30.89
C SER A 92 42.82 16.31 -30.48
N SER A 93 43.57 15.96 -29.44
CA SER A 93 44.74 16.72 -28.97
C SER A 93 46.07 16.16 -29.51
N SER A 94 46.02 15.06 -30.27
CA SER A 94 47.19 14.34 -30.81
C SER A 94 47.36 14.49 -32.32
N ASP A 95 46.39 15.14 -33.00
CA ASP A 95 46.43 15.61 -34.40
C ASP A 95 46.63 17.13 -34.40
#